data_AF-A0A966UYA5-F1
#
_entry.id   AF-A0A966UYA5-F1
#
_cell.length_a   1.000
_cell.length_b   1.000
_cell.length_c   1.000
_cell.angle_alpha   90.00
_cell.angle_beta   90.00
_cell.angle_gamma   90.00
#
_symmetry.space_group_name_H-M   'P 1'
#
loop_
_entity.id
_entity.type
_entity.pdbx_description
1 polymer ?
#
loop_
_entity_poly.entity_id
_entity_poly.type
_entity_poly.pdbx_seq_one_letter_code
_entity_poly.pdbx_strand_id
1 'polypeptide(L)'
;MALPARAIEDVQVKFPFDLGTYTVKVSELANPNALLKGTSDLAEVDRATDGKIGQMLTKGFLTPLPLSKATFQGDGGTAIVDQVIEGLAALGELHGLTPQQRSQQEFKAAIKRAADAGPVTLISILQQLPGQSASFDLGKMLANMQRNAGLTR
;
A
#
# COMPACT_ATOMS: atom_id res chain seq x y z
N MET A 1 -13.38 24.77 11.40
CA MET A 1 -13.20 23.55 12.21
C MET A 1 -12.64 22.49 11.28
N ALA A 2 -11.38 22.07 11.45
CA ALA A 2 -10.79 21.02 10.64
C ALA A 2 -11.28 19.67 11.15
N LEU A 3 -12.06 18.95 10.33
CA LEU A 3 -12.40 17.56 10.62
C LEU A 3 -11.08 16.77 10.74
N PRO A 4 -10.95 15.83 11.70
CA PRO A 4 -9.79 14.95 11.73
C PRO A 4 -9.70 14.28 10.36
N ALA A 5 -8.54 14.42 9.71
CA ALA A 5 -8.31 13.80 8.42
C ALA A 5 -8.58 12.30 8.57
N ARG A 6 -9.64 11.83 7.90
CA ARG A 6 -10.01 10.41 7.89
C ARG A 6 -8.86 9.61 7.29
N ALA A 7 -8.76 8.33 7.66
CA ALA A 7 -7.81 7.45 7.01
C ALA A 7 -8.09 7.40 5.50
N ILE A 8 -7.07 7.10 4.70
CA ILE A 8 -7.24 6.96 3.24
C ILE A 8 -8.32 5.91 2.97
N GLU A 9 -9.39 6.30 2.27
CA GLU A 9 -10.53 5.42 1.96
C GLU A 9 -10.50 4.92 0.52
N ASP A 10 -10.08 5.76 -0.43
CA ASP A 10 -10.06 5.47 -1.86
C ASP A 10 -8.63 5.42 -2.42
N VAL A 11 -8.35 4.39 -3.20
CA VAL A 11 -7.05 4.15 -3.82
C VAL A 11 -7.22 3.99 -5.32
N GLN A 12 -6.61 4.88 -6.09
CA GLN A 12 -6.43 4.72 -7.52
C GLN A 12 -5.27 3.76 -7.77
N VAL A 13 -5.55 2.65 -8.42
CA VAL A 13 -4.56 1.67 -8.84
C VAL A 13 -4.44 1.73 -10.34
N LYS A 14 -3.27 2.12 -10.83
CA LYS A 14 -2.92 2.02 -12.24
C LYS A 14 -2.42 0.61 -12.53
N PHE A 15 -3.13 -0.09 -13.41
CA PHE A 15 -2.80 -1.46 -13.77
C PHE A 15 -1.79 -1.50 -14.91
N PRO A 16 -0.91 -2.52 -14.93
CA PRO A 16 -0.05 -2.77 -16.09
C PRO A 16 -0.88 -3.23 -17.31
N PHE A 17 -0.24 -3.31 -18.48
CA PHE A 17 -0.84 -3.82 -19.74
C PHE A 17 -1.95 -2.93 -20.34
N ASP A 18 -1.87 -1.61 -20.13
CA ASP A 18 -2.83 -0.62 -20.66
C ASP A 18 -4.28 -0.83 -20.20
N LEU A 19 -4.48 -1.58 -19.12
CA LEU A 19 -5.79 -1.84 -18.52
C LEU A 19 -6.43 -0.58 -17.92
N GLY A 20 -5.68 0.52 -17.82
CA GLY A 20 -6.14 1.79 -17.27
C GLY A 20 -5.95 1.93 -15.76
N THR A 21 -6.62 2.91 -15.19
CA THR A 21 -6.60 3.22 -13.75
C THR A 21 -7.97 2.97 -13.17
N TYR A 22 -8.03 2.20 -12.09
CA TYR A 22 -9.29 1.93 -11.37
C TYR A 22 -9.20 2.46 -9.95
N THR A 23 -10.30 3.04 -9.48
CA THR A 23 -10.45 3.45 -8.09
C THR A 23 -11.06 2.30 -7.30
N VAL A 24 -10.36 1.84 -6.27
CA VAL A 24 -10.78 0.78 -5.35
C VAL A 24 -10.69 1.27 -3.91
N LYS A 25 -11.58 0.81 -3.03
CA LYS A 25 -11.50 1.23 -1.63
C LYS A 25 -10.39 0.48 -0.88
N VAL A 26 -9.76 1.12 0.09
CA VAL A 26 -8.76 0.47 0.97
C VAL A 26 -9.37 -0.75 1.66
N SER A 27 -10.62 -0.64 2.13
CA SER A 27 -11.35 -1.76 2.73
C SER A 27 -11.59 -2.92 1.76
N GLU A 28 -11.68 -2.64 0.46
CA GLU A 28 -11.82 -3.64 -0.58
C GLU A 28 -10.48 -4.27 -0.95
N LEU A 29 -9.40 -3.48 -0.98
CA LEU A 29 -8.02 -3.98 -1.12
C LEU A 29 -7.62 -4.91 0.03
N ALA A 30 -8.17 -4.73 1.23
CA ALA A 30 -8.01 -5.66 2.34
C ALA A 30 -8.54 -7.07 2.02
N ASN A 31 -9.45 -7.21 1.07
CA ASN A 31 -9.94 -8.49 0.58
C ASN A 31 -10.04 -8.50 -0.97
N PRO A 32 -8.92 -8.64 -1.69
CA PRO A 32 -8.90 -8.66 -3.16
C PRO A 32 -9.76 -9.76 -3.74
N ASN A 33 -9.91 -10.88 -3.01
CA ASN A 33 -10.81 -11.95 -3.41
C ASN A 33 -12.29 -11.51 -3.41
N ALA A 34 -12.69 -10.56 -2.57
CA ALA A 34 -14.03 -10.00 -2.60
C ALA A 34 -14.22 -9.06 -3.80
N LEU A 35 -13.21 -8.25 -4.12
CA LEU A 35 -13.20 -7.38 -5.31
C LEU A 35 -13.38 -8.16 -6.63
N LEU A 36 -12.76 -9.34 -6.71
CA LEU A 36 -12.65 -10.12 -7.96
C LEU A 36 -13.72 -11.20 -8.11
N LYS A 37 -14.55 -11.41 -7.08
CA LYS A 37 -15.66 -12.38 -7.11
C LYS A 37 -16.98 -11.77 -7.59
N GLY A 38 -17.06 -10.44 -7.71
CA GLY A 38 -18.27 -9.73 -8.16
C GLY A 38 -18.41 -9.62 -9.68
N THR A 39 -19.34 -8.78 -10.13
CA THR A 39 -19.55 -8.38 -11.54
C THR A 39 -18.84 -7.07 -11.88
N SER A 40 -17.77 -6.74 -11.16
CA SER A 40 -16.98 -5.54 -11.43
C SER A 40 -16.13 -5.74 -12.68
N ASP A 41 -15.85 -4.65 -13.42
CA ASP A 41 -14.91 -4.66 -14.54
C ASP A 41 -13.57 -5.32 -14.16
N LEU A 42 -13.09 -5.12 -12.92
CA LEU A 42 -11.88 -5.76 -12.42
C LEU A 42 -12.00 -7.29 -12.31
N ALA A 43 -13.17 -7.82 -11.98
CA ALA A 43 -13.42 -9.25 -11.93
C ALA A 43 -13.45 -9.88 -13.33
N GLU A 44 -13.97 -9.15 -14.32
CA GLU A 44 -13.93 -9.58 -15.73
C GLU A 44 -12.49 -9.58 -16.27
N VAL A 45 -11.72 -8.54 -15.97
CA VAL A 45 -10.30 -8.47 -16.35
C VAL A 45 -9.48 -9.54 -15.64
N ASP A 46 -9.73 -9.80 -14.35
CA ASP A 46 -9.07 -10.89 -13.62
C ASP A 46 -9.40 -12.26 -14.22
N ARG A 47 -10.67 -12.51 -14.56
CA ARG A 47 -11.08 -13.74 -15.26
C ARG A 47 -10.42 -13.87 -16.64
N ALA A 48 -10.35 -12.78 -17.40
CA ALA A 48 -9.69 -12.75 -18.71
C ALA A 48 -8.17 -12.95 -18.62
N THR A 49 -7.56 -12.64 -17.48
CA THR A 49 -6.13 -12.78 -17.23
C THR A 49 -5.78 -14.01 -16.38
N ASP A 50 -6.71 -14.95 -16.23
CA ASP A 50 -6.53 -16.19 -15.45
C ASP A 50 -6.11 -15.94 -13.99
N GLY A 51 -6.72 -14.95 -13.34
CA GLY A 51 -6.46 -14.62 -11.92
C GLY A 51 -5.17 -13.83 -11.66
N LYS A 52 -4.45 -13.42 -12.72
CA LYS A 52 -3.18 -12.69 -12.56
C LYS A 52 -3.35 -11.36 -11.86
N ILE A 53 -4.45 -10.65 -12.10
CA ILE A 53 -4.71 -9.33 -11.51
C ILE A 53 -4.90 -9.43 -10.00
N GLY A 54 -5.66 -10.43 -9.53
CA GLY A 54 -5.82 -10.70 -8.11
C GLY A 54 -4.56 -11.14 -7.42
N GLN A 55 -3.75 -11.96 -8.08
CA GLN A 55 -2.42 -12.29 -7.56
C GLN A 55 -1.52 -11.06 -7.46
N MET A 56 -1.57 -10.17 -8.45
CA MET A 56 -0.81 -8.92 -8.44
C MET A 56 -1.25 -7.98 -7.32
N LEU A 57 -2.56 -7.78 -7.13
CA LEU A 57 -3.10 -6.96 -6.03
C LEU A 57 -2.74 -7.54 -4.66
N THR A 58 -2.89 -8.86 -4.50
CA THR A 58 -2.55 -9.54 -3.25
C THR A 58 -1.06 -9.42 -2.95
N LYS A 59 -0.19 -9.72 -3.92
CA LYS A 59 1.27 -9.54 -3.77
C LYS A 59 1.65 -8.09 -3.54
N GLY A 60 0.93 -7.17 -4.16
CA GLY A 60 1.11 -5.73 -4.04
C GLY A 60 0.89 -5.20 -2.64
N PHE A 61 -0.32 -5.42 -2.16
CA PHE A 61 -0.89 -4.68 -1.05
C PHE A 61 -0.94 -5.48 0.26
N LEU A 62 -1.04 -6.81 0.18
CA LEU A 62 -1.13 -7.72 1.32
C LEU A 62 0.19 -8.41 1.68
N THR A 63 1.24 -8.25 0.88
CA THR A 63 2.56 -8.80 1.24
C THR A 63 3.07 -8.09 2.49
N PRO A 64 3.44 -8.84 3.54
CA PRO A 64 4.06 -8.26 4.72
C PRO A 64 5.44 -7.69 4.35
N LEU A 65 5.65 -6.43 4.71
CA LEU A 65 6.94 -5.76 4.61
C LEU A 65 7.88 -6.33 5.69
N PRO A 66 9.20 -6.26 5.50
CA PRO A 66 10.20 -6.72 6.48
C PRO A 66 10.31 -5.74 7.67
N LEU A 67 9.17 -5.35 8.22
CA LEU A 67 9.00 -4.45 9.33
C LEU A 67 8.24 -5.17 10.43
N SER A 68 8.75 -5.09 11.65
CA SER A 68 8.14 -5.71 12.82
C SER A 68 8.33 -4.79 14.03
N LYS A 69 7.63 -5.08 15.14
CA LYS A 69 7.83 -4.34 16.39
C LYS A 69 9.31 -4.29 16.81
N ALA A 70 10.07 -5.35 16.53
CA ALA A 70 11.51 -5.41 16.79
C ALA A 70 12.31 -4.39 15.95
N THR A 71 11.89 -4.10 14.72
CA THR A 71 12.48 -3.05 13.87
C THR A 71 12.38 -1.68 14.54
N PHE A 72 11.40 -1.43 15.40
CA PHE A 72 11.25 -0.15 16.11
C PHE A 72 11.95 -0.08 17.47
N GLN A 73 12.59 -1.17 17.93
CA GLN A 73 13.17 -1.27 19.28
C GLN A 73 14.71 -1.14 19.33
N GLY A 74 15.41 -1.09 18.19
CA GLY A 74 16.87 -0.95 18.14
C GLY A 74 17.36 0.18 17.24
N ASP A 75 18.59 0.66 17.46
CA ASP A 75 19.21 1.80 16.74
C ASP A 75 19.34 1.60 15.22
N GLY A 76 19.34 0.35 14.72
CA GLY A 76 19.35 0.03 13.28
C GLY A 76 17.97 0.10 12.60
N GLY A 77 16.91 0.32 13.38
CA GLY A 77 15.52 0.30 12.94
C GLY A 77 15.10 1.43 12.03
N THR A 78 15.63 2.62 12.29
CA THR A 78 15.32 3.85 11.56
C THR A 78 15.70 3.76 10.09
N ALA A 79 16.87 3.18 9.76
CA ALA A 79 17.33 3.04 8.38
C ALA A 79 16.38 2.18 7.54
N ILE A 80 15.88 1.06 8.09
CA ILE A 80 14.95 0.18 7.39
C ILE A 80 13.59 0.89 7.21
N VAL A 81 13.13 1.60 8.24
CA VAL A 81 11.87 2.35 8.16
C VAL A 81 11.97 3.47 7.13
N ASP A 82 13.08 4.20 7.07
CA ASP A 82 13.34 5.23 6.06
C ASP A 82 13.34 4.64 4.65
N GLN A 83 14.01 3.50 4.43
CA GLN A 83 13.98 2.78 3.14
C GLN A 83 12.57 2.36 2.73
N VAL A 84 11.72 1.95 3.68
CA VAL A 84 10.32 1.63 3.39
C VAL A 84 9.54 2.88 3.04
N ILE A 85 9.75 4.00 3.73
CA ILE A 85 9.09 5.28 3.41
C ILE A 85 9.47 5.75 2.01
N GLU A 86 10.76 5.72 1.66
CA GLU A 86 11.23 6.04 0.31
C GLU A 86 10.68 5.08 -0.73
N GLY A 87 10.67 3.78 -0.41
CA GLY A 87 10.06 2.75 -1.24
C GLY A 87 8.61 3.06 -1.56
N LEU A 88 7.79 3.34 -0.53
CA LEU A 88 6.37 3.69 -0.65
C LEU A 88 6.16 4.97 -1.48
N ALA A 89 6.99 6.00 -1.27
CA ALA A 89 6.94 7.23 -2.05
C ALA A 89 7.25 7.01 -3.53
N ALA A 90 8.08 6.00 -3.87
CA ALA A 90 8.35 5.63 -5.25
C ALA A 90 7.21 4.83 -5.92
N LEU A 91 6.29 4.27 -5.13
CA LEU A 91 5.17 3.47 -5.65
C LEU A 91 3.98 4.32 -6.11
N GLY A 92 3.85 5.52 -5.55
CA GLY A 92 2.63 6.29 -5.68
C GLY A 92 2.62 7.62 -4.94
N GLU A 93 1.52 8.33 -5.14
CA GLU A 93 1.28 9.65 -4.54
C GLU A 93 0.11 9.59 -3.56
N LEU A 94 0.25 10.29 -2.44
CA LEU A 94 -0.81 10.43 -1.45
C LEU A 94 -1.43 11.84 -1.55
N HIS A 95 -2.75 11.88 -1.73
CA HIS A 95 -3.55 13.10 -1.86
C HIS A 95 -4.35 13.38 -0.58
N GLY A 96 -4.61 14.68 -0.34
CA GLY A 96 -5.37 15.14 0.83
C GLY A 96 -4.58 15.17 2.15
N LEU A 97 -3.26 14.99 2.10
CA LEU A 97 -2.36 15.17 3.24
C LEU A 97 -1.94 16.63 3.39
N THR A 98 -1.98 17.15 4.62
CA THR A 98 -1.29 18.41 4.94
C THR A 98 0.23 18.21 4.91
N PRO A 99 1.04 19.29 4.82
CA PRO A 99 2.50 19.20 4.88
C PRO A 99 3.01 18.49 6.14
N GLN A 100 2.33 18.68 7.29
CA GLN A 100 2.67 17.98 8.53
C GLN A 100 2.40 16.48 8.42
N GLN A 101 1.29 16.09 7.79
CA GLN A 101 0.94 14.67 7.62
C GLN A 101 1.80 13.96 6.55
N ARG A 102 2.35 14.72 5.59
CA ARG A 102 3.40 14.21 4.68
C ARG A 102 4.78 14.09 5.33
N SER A 103 4.94 14.54 6.57
CA SER A 103 6.25 14.48 7.24
C SER A 103 6.65 13.04 7.49
N GLN A 104 7.93 12.72 7.33
CA GLN A 104 8.46 11.37 7.60
C GLN A 104 8.11 10.89 9.02
N GLN A 105 8.04 11.80 9.99
CA GLN A 105 7.70 11.46 11.37
C GLN A 105 6.29 10.89 11.53
N GLU A 106 5.31 11.42 10.79
CA GLU A 106 3.93 10.89 10.80
C GLU A 106 3.86 9.53 10.11
N PHE A 107 4.61 9.34 9.02
CA PHE A 107 4.76 8.03 8.39
C PHE A 107 5.39 7.01 9.35
N LYS A 108 6.49 7.36 10.04
CA LYS A 108 7.12 6.50 11.05
C LYS A 108 6.13 6.13 12.14
N ALA A 109 5.31 7.08 12.60
CA ALA A 109 4.28 6.84 13.60
C ALA A 109 3.17 5.90 13.08
N ALA A 110 2.71 6.07 11.84
CA ALA A 110 1.71 5.20 11.22
C ALA A 110 2.22 3.77 11.02
N ILE A 111 3.46 3.61 10.55
CA ILE A 111 4.10 2.30 10.39
C ILE A 111 4.28 1.63 11.77
N LYS A 112 4.68 2.38 12.80
CA LYS A 112 4.76 1.86 14.17
C LYS A 112 3.40 1.37 14.67
N ARG A 113 2.32 2.15 14.47
CA ARG A 113 0.95 1.74 14.80
C ARG A 113 0.53 0.46 14.07
N ALA A 114 0.85 0.37 12.77
CA ALA A 114 0.59 -0.83 11.97
C ALA A 114 1.37 -2.05 12.50
N ALA A 115 2.64 -1.86 12.85
CA ALA A 115 3.49 -2.91 13.43
C ALA A 115 2.98 -3.37 14.80
N ASP A 116 2.39 -2.46 15.58
CA ASP A 116 1.78 -2.81 16.86
C ASP A 116 0.49 -3.63 16.71
N ALA A 117 -0.28 -3.37 15.65
CA ALA A 117 -1.53 -4.06 15.34
C ALA A 117 -1.32 -5.45 14.71
N GLY A 118 -0.19 -5.69 14.02
CA GLY A 118 0.08 -6.97 13.39
C GLY A 118 1.12 -6.88 12.26
N PRO A 119 1.07 -7.79 11.26
CA PRO A 119 1.95 -7.73 10.10
C PRO A 119 1.80 -6.39 9.36
N VAL A 120 2.94 -5.72 9.14
CA VAL A 120 2.95 -4.44 8.42
C VAL A 120 2.79 -4.72 6.93
N THR A 121 1.64 -4.36 6.38
CA THR A 121 1.38 -4.40 4.93
C THR A 121 1.14 -2.99 4.42
N LEU A 122 1.16 -2.81 3.09
CA LEU A 122 0.81 -1.54 2.46
C LEU A 122 -0.61 -1.08 2.88
N ILE A 123 -1.56 -2.01 2.95
CA ILE A 123 -2.93 -1.71 3.43
C ILE A 123 -2.92 -1.27 4.88
N SER A 124 -2.21 -2.00 5.76
CA SER A 124 -2.13 -1.65 7.18
C SER A 124 -1.57 -0.23 7.38
N ILE A 125 -0.60 0.18 6.55
CA ILE A 125 -0.04 1.53 6.59
C ILE A 125 -1.06 2.56 6.11
N LEU A 126 -1.72 2.31 4.97
CA LEU A 126 -2.72 3.24 4.41
C LEU A 126 -3.93 3.44 5.33
N GLN A 127 -4.36 2.40 6.03
CA GLN A 127 -5.41 2.47 7.04
C GLN A 127 -5.02 3.32 8.27
N GLN A 128 -3.73 3.47 8.54
CA GLN A 128 -3.20 4.25 9.66
C GLN A 128 -2.76 5.67 9.26
N LEU A 129 -2.67 5.95 7.96
CA LEU A 129 -2.32 7.26 7.43
C LEU A 129 -3.56 8.12 7.25
N PRO A 130 -3.59 9.34 7.83
CA PRO A 130 -4.65 10.29 7.53
C PRO A 130 -4.53 10.75 6.07
N GLY A 131 -5.60 10.85 5.30
CA GLY A 131 -5.53 11.28 3.90
C GLY A 131 -6.85 11.11 3.17
N GLN A 132 -6.94 11.67 1.97
CA GLN A 132 -8.17 11.61 1.18
C GLN A 132 -8.14 10.44 0.20
N SER A 133 -7.05 10.32 -0.55
CA SER A 133 -6.90 9.27 -1.55
C SER A 133 -5.43 8.98 -1.84
N ALA A 134 -5.15 7.79 -2.35
CA ALA A 134 -3.81 7.40 -2.77
C ALA A 134 -3.81 6.92 -4.21
N SER A 135 -2.72 7.13 -4.93
CA SER A 135 -2.57 6.69 -6.32
C SER A 135 -1.32 5.83 -6.42
N PHE A 136 -1.44 4.57 -6.80
CA PHE A 136 -0.31 3.64 -6.94
C PHE A 136 -0.23 3.06 -8.34
N ASP A 137 1.00 2.84 -8.80
CA ASP A 137 1.26 2.09 -10.04
C ASP A 137 1.61 0.64 -9.68
N LEU A 138 0.69 -0.28 -9.96
CA LEU A 138 0.84 -1.69 -9.60
C LEU A 138 2.00 -2.34 -10.36
N GLY A 139 2.25 -1.92 -11.61
CA GLY A 139 3.37 -2.41 -12.40
C GLY A 139 4.72 -1.99 -11.80
N LYS A 140 4.87 -0.71 -11.47
CA LYS A 140 6.06 -0.21 -10.77
C LYS A 140 6.22 -0.82 -9.39
N MET A 141 5.12 -1.00 -8.65
CA MET A 141 5.15 -1.59 -7.33
C MET A 141 5.65 -3.02 -7.32
N LEU A 142 5.16 -3.86 -8.22
CA LEU A 142 5.65 -5.22 -8.36
C LEU A 142 7.11 -5.26 -8.81
N ALA A 143 7.50 -4.38 -9.74
CA ALA A 143 8.90 -4.28 -10.16
C ALA A 143 9.83 -3.85 -9.02
N ASN A 144 9.41 -2.89 -8.19
CA ASN A 144 10.20 -2.37 -7.07
C ASN A 144 10.29 -3.41 -5.94
N MET A 145 9.19 -4.11 -5.65
CA MET A 145 9.21 -5.23 -4.72
C MET A 145 10.09 -6.38 -5.21
N GLN A 146 10.09 -6.72 -6.50
CA GLN A 146 11.00 -7.75 -7.03
C GLN A 146 12.47 -7.32 -6.92
N ARG A 147 12.78 -6.04 -7.17
CA ARG A 147 14.13 -5.50 -7.00
C ARG A 147 14.58 -5.54 -5.53
N ASN A 148 13.69 -5.18 -4.60
CA ASN A 148 14.02 -5.15 -3.18
C ASN A 148 13.96 -6.53 -2.52
N ALA A 149 13.08 -7.43 -2.97
CA ALA A 149 13.04 -8.84 -2.55
C ALA A 149 14.21 -9.65 -3.13
N GLY A 150 14.83 -9.18 -4.22
CA GLY A 150 16.08 -9.70 -4.76
C GLY A 150 17.31 -9.48 -3.87
N LEU A 151 17.18 -8.72 -2.77
CA LEU A 151 18.25 -8.51 -1.77
C LEU A 151 18.27 -9.59 -0.67
N THR A 152 17.34 -10.56 -0.71
CA THR A 152 17.44 -11.82 0.05
C THR A 152 17.88 -12.94 -0.89
N ARG A 153 19.13 -12.93 -1.32
CA ARG A 153 19.85 -14.10 -1.82
C ARG A 153 21.28 -14.09 -1.30
#